data_AF-A0A9X4M2Q6-F1
#
_entry.id   AF-A0A9X4M2Q6-F1
#
_cell.length_a   1.000
_cell.length_b   1.000
_cell.length_c   1.000
_cell.angle_alpha   90.00
_cell.angle_beta   90.00
_cell.angle_gamma   90.00
#
_symmetry.space_group_name_H-M   'P 1'
#
loop_
_entity.id
_entity.type
_entity.pdbx_description
1 polymer ?
#
loop_
_entity_poly.entity_id
_entity_poly.type
_entity_poly.pdbx_seq_one_letter_code
_entity_poly.pdbx_strand_id
1 'polypeptide(L)'
;MTDDSVTTAIVRTDRPGRYGKQLVSHLGRRHGGEWSPESGTGWIDLDTGRATVPAAEGALHLRIDSDDIDELARLEDVIARHLVRFGERDELTVAWERSAG
;
A
#
# COMPACT_ATOMS: atom_id res chain seq x y z
N MET A 1 9.34 8.43 -22.79
CA MET A 1 8.91 9.30 -21.69
C MET A 1 8.06 8.39 -20.84
N THR A 2 8.65 7.82 -19.79
CA THR A 2 7.92 6.94 -18.89
C THR A 2 7.09 7.86 -18.01
N ASP A 3 5.77 7.77 -18.13
CA ASP A 3 4.86 8.56 -17.31
C ASP A 3 4.66 7.79 -16.02
N ASP A 4 5.49 8.09 -15.02
CA ASP A 4 5.38 7.53 -13.67
C ASP A 4 3.97 7.83 -13.14
N SER A 5 3.09 6.81 -13.17
CA SER A 5 1.73 6.94 -12.70
C SER A 5 1.68 6.65 -11.21
N VAL A 6 1.10 7.57 -10.45
CA VAL A 6 1.04 7.49 -8.99
C VAL A 6 -0.41 7.44 -8.52
N THR A 7 -0.68 6.53 -7.59
CA THR A 7 -1.95 6.44 -6.88
C THR A 7 -1.72 6.38 -5.38
N THR A 8 -2.62 6.97 -4.62
CA THR A 8 -2.55 7.03 -3.16
C THR A 8 -3.86 6.66 -2.51
N ALA A 9 -3.81 6.10 -1.30
CA ALA A 9 -5.01 5.86 -0.51
C ALA A 9 -4.74 6.15 0.96
N ILE A 10 -5.76 6.62 1.66
CA ILE A 10 -5.72 6.83 3.11
C ILE A 10 -6.73 5.88 3.76
N VAL A 11 -6.24 4.95 4.57
CA VAL A 11 -7.04 3.92 5.22
C VAL A 11 -7.14 4.26 6.70
N ARG A 12 -8.32 4.70 7.14
CA ARG A 12 -8.56 5.03 8.56
C ARG A 12 -8.49 3.78 9.42
N THR A 13 -7.71 3.84 10.49
CA THR A 13 -7.56 2.74 11.44
C THR A 13 -6.86 3.21 12.71
N ASP A 14 -7.25 2.64 13.85
CA ASP A 14 -6.55 2.87 15.12
C ASP A 14 -5.24 2.08 15.24
N ARG A 15 -4.96 1.18 14.29
CA ARG A 15 -3.81 0.26 14.33
C ARG A 15 -2.95 0.30 13.05
N PRO A 16 -2.51 1.49 12.58
CA PRO A 16 -1.88 1.63 11.27
C PRO A 16 -0.55 0.88 11.18
N GLY A 17 0.33 0.97 12.19
CA GLY A 17 1.59 0.23 12.19
C GLY A 17 1.43 -1.29 12.19
N ARG A 18 0.36 -1.82 12.81
CA ARG A 18 0.06 -3.26 12.76
C ARG A 18 -0.32 -3.68 11.35
N TYR A 19 -1.21 -2.95 10.71
CA TYR A 19 -1.69 -3.27 9.37
C TYR A 19 -0.60 -3.06 8.31
N GLY A 20 0.19 -1.99 8.42
CA GLY A 20 1.35 -1.75 7.56
C GLY A 20 2.38 -2.88 7.63
N LYS A 21 2.78 -3.28 8.84
CA LYS A 21 3.68 -4.43 9.04
C LYS A 21 3.12 -5.73 8.44
N GLN A 22 1.84 -6.00 8.65
CA GLN A 22 1.20 -7.22 8.14
C GLN A 22 1.15 -7.23 6.61
N LEU A 23 0.82 -6.09 5.99
CA LEU A 23 0.80 -5.92 4.55
C LEU A 23 2.18 -6.14 3.93
N VAL A 24 3.20 -5.45 4.46
CA VAL A 24 4.58 -5.57 3.96
C VAL A 24 5.13 -6.98 4.16
N SER A 25 4.91 -7.58 5.33
CA SER A 25 5.39 -8.96 5.62
C SER A 25 4.70 -10.03 4.77
N HIS A 26 3.53 -9.73 4.20
CA HIS A 26 2.78 -10.67 3.38
C HIS A 26 3.14 -10.52 1.91
N LEU A 27 2.96 -9.33 1.34
CA LEU A 27 3.18 -9.07 -0.08
C LEU A 27 4.68 -9.01 -0.43
N GLY A 28 5.51 -8.52 0.49
CA GLY A 28 6.96 -8.46 0.31
C GLY A 28 7.65 -9.83 0.24
N ARG A 29 6.94 -10.93 0.50
CA ARG A 29 7.51 -12.30 0.37
C ARG A 29 7.86 -12.66 -1.07
N ARG A 30 7.15 -12.08 -2.05
CA ARG A 30 7.27 -12.49 -3.46
C ARG A 30 8.46 -11.81 -4.14
N HIS A 31 8.54 -10.48 -4.09
CA HIS A 31 9.57 -9.69 -4.77
C HIS A 31 10.48 -8.90 -3.81
N GLY A 32 10.09 -8.78 -2.54
CA GLY A 32 10.83 -8.04 -1.53
C GLY A 32 9.99 -6.97 -0.84
N GLY A 33 10.39 -6.61 0.36
CA GLY A 33 9.76 -5.55 1.14
C GLY A 33 10.30 -5.52 2.55
N GLU A 34 10.26 -4.35 3.17
CA GLU A 34 10.77 -4.16 4.53
C GLU A 34 9.89 -3.18 5.29
N TRP A 35 9.60 -3.53 6.55
CA TRP A 35 8.89 -2.67 7.49
C TRP A 35 9.86 -2.21 8.58
N SER A 36 9.97 -0.90 8.78
CA SER A 36 10.70 -0.33 9.92
C SER A 36 9.70 0.01 11.04
N PRO A 37 9.76 -0.67 12.19
CA PRO A 37 8.97 -0.30 13.36
C PRO A 37 9.34 1.07 13.93
N GLU A 38 10.60 1.49 13.76
CA GLU A 38 11.13 2.74 14.32
C GLU A 38 10.55 3.96 13.60
N SER A 39 10.53 3.94 12.28
CA SER A 39 9.96 5.03 11.46
C SER A 39 8.48 4.83 11.14
N GLY A 40 7.91 3.67 11.49
CA GLY A 40 6.50 3.37 11.24
C GLY A 40 6.17 3.31 9.74
N THR A 41 7.12 2.97 8.89
CA THR A 41 6.92 2.91 7.44
C THR A 41 7.52 1.65 6.85
N GLY A 42 7.08 1.29 5.66
CA GLY A 42 7.68 0.21 4.90
C GLY A 42 7.46 0.36 3.40
N TRP A 43 8.10 -0.53 2.65
CA TRP A 43 7.98 -0.60 1.21
C TRP A 43 7.79 -2.04 0.74
N ILE A 44 7.19 -2.19 -0.44
CA ILE A 44 6.91 -3.49 -1.08
C ILE A 44 7.31 -3.35 -2.55
N ASP A 45 8.11 -4.30 -3.02
CA ASP A 45 8.35 -4.48 -4.44
C ASP A 45 7.20 -5.28 -5.04
N LEU A 46 6.58 -4.75 -6.10
CA LEU A 46 5.42 -5.34 -6.76
C LEU A 46 5.74 -5.79 -8.19
N ASP A 47 7.02 -5.93 -8.55
CA ASP A 47 7.52 -6.28 -9.89
C ASP A 47 7.37 -5.12 -10.90
N THR A 48 6.12 -4.74 -11.21
CA THR A 48 5.79 -3.65 -12.15
C THR A 48 5.54 -2.32 -11.45
N GLY A 49 5.82 -2.24 -10.14
CA GLY A 49 5.67 -1.03 -9.36
C GLY A 49 6.22 -1.17 -7.95
N ARG A 50 6.14 -0.08 -7.19
CA ARG A 50 6.58 -0.03 -5.81
C ARG A 50 5.48 0.57 -4.94
N ALA A 51 5.19 -0.08 -3.83
CA ALA A 51 4.32 0.49 -2.81
C ALA A 51 5.12 1.01 -1.62
N THR A 52 4.74 2.18 -1.11
CA THR A 52 5.19 2.70 0.18
C THR A 52 4.01 2.81 1.13
N VAL A 53 4.27 2.46 2.40
CA VAL A 53 3.22 2.22 3.40
C VAL A 53 3.58 2.95 4.70
N PRO A 54 3.50 4.29 4.77
CA PRO A 54 3.70 5.00 6.03
C PRO A 54 2.46 4.89 6.95
N ALA A 55 2.69 4.55 8.21
CA ALA A 55 1.70 4.71 9.26
C ALA A 55 1.73 6.14 9.79
N ALA A 56 0.56 6.77 9.86
CA ALA A 56 0.33 8.05 10.48
C ALA A 56 -0.64 7.91 11.66
N GLU A 57 -0.85 8.98 12.41
CA GLU A 57 -1.83 8.97 13.50
C GLU A 57 -3.26 8.74 12.94
N GLY A 58 -3.90 7.65 13.37
CA GLY A 58 -5.28 7.29 12.98
C GLY A 58 -5.46 6.80 11.53
N ALA A 59 -4.39 6.64 10.75
CA ALA A 59 -4.49 6.18 9.37
C ALA A 59 -3.22 5.47 8.86
N LEU A 60 -3.43 4.53 7.94
CA LEU A 60 -2.37 3.94 7.12
C LEU A 60 -2.42 4.58 5.74
N HIS A 61 -1.32 5.19 5.34
CA HIS A 61 -1.20 5.81 4.04
C HIS A 61 -0.58 4.79 3.08
N LEU A 62 -1.09 4.77 1.86
CA LEU A 62 -0.62 3.91 0.79
C LEU A 62 -0.27 4.80 -0.38
N ARG A 63 0.87 4.52 -1.00
CA ARG A 63 1.26 5.09 -2.28
C ARG A 63 1.80 3.97 -3.15
N ILE A 64 1.36 3.91 -4.39
CA ILE A 64 1.89 3.00 -5.41
C ILE A 64 2.41 3.86 -6.56
N ASP A 65 3.64 3.58 -6.94
CA ASP A 65 4.33 4.17 -8.08
C ASP A 65 4.51 3.05 -9.12
N SER A 66 4.10 3.28 -10.37
CA SER A 66 4.27 2.33 -11.48
C SER A 66 4.44 3.05 -12.81
N ASP A 67 5.30 2.49 -13.65
CA ASP A 67 5.53 2.93 -15.03
C ASP A 67 4.43 2.45 -16.01
N ASP A 68 3.52 1.60 -15.54
CA ASP A 68 2.48 0.97 -16.34
C ASP A 68 1.09 1.22 -15.72
N ILE A 69 0.31 2.07 -16.38
CA ILE A 69 -1.03 2.47 -15.92
C ILE A 69 -2.04 1.30 -15.95
N ASP A 70 -1.85 0.34 -16.85
CA ASP A 70 -2.71 -0.85 -16.97
C ASP A 70 -2.43 -1.82 -15.82
N GLU A 71 -1.17 -1.89 -15.37
CA GLU A 71 -0.79 -2.63 -14.17
C GLU A 71 -1.17 -1.92 -12.87
N LEU A 72 -1.19 -0.58 -12.84
CA LEU A 72 -1.48 0.18 -11.63
C LEU A 72 -2.84 -0.21 -11.00
N ALA A 73 -3.87 -0.41 -11.83
CA ALA A 73 -5.18 -0.87 -11.37
C ALA A 73 -5.13 -2.28 -10.73
N ARG A 74 -4.27 -3.16 -11.22
CA ARG A 74 -4.05 -4.50 -10.64
C ARG A 74 -3.32 -4.40 -9.30
N LEU A 75 -2.31 -3.53 -9.21
CA LEU A 75 -1.57 -3.30 -7.97
C LEU A 75 -2.47 -2.71 -6.86
N GLU A 76 -3.31 -1.75 -7.22
CA GLU A 76 -4.35 -1.17 -6.35
C GLU A 76 -5.27 -2.25 -5.76
N ASP A 77 -5.79 -3.16 -6.60
CA ASP A 77 -6.67 -4.26 -6.16
C ASP A 77 -5.93 -5.24 -5.24
N VAL A 78 -4.70 -5.63 -5.59
CA VAL A 78 -3.88 -6.54 -4.79
C VAL A 78 -3.62 -5.98 -3.40
N ILE A 79 -3.28 -4.70 -3.27
CA ILE A 79 -3.06 -4.11 -1.96
C ILE A 79 -4.39 -3.98 -1.19
N ALA A 80 -5.43 -3.45 -1.85
CA ALA A 80 -6.73 -3.23 -1.21
C ALA A 80 -7.34 -4.52 -0.65
N ARG A 81 -7.39 -5.60 -1.45
CA ARG A 81 -7.99 -6.88 -1.02
C ARG A 81 -7.30 -7.47 0.20
N HIS A 82 -5.97 -7.36 0.29
CA HIS A 82 -5.22 -7.93 1.42
C HIS A 82 -5.45 -7.08 2.66
N LEU A 83 -5.42 -5.76 2.53
CA LEU A 83 -5.64 -4.87 3.64
C LEU A 83 -7.07 -4.97 4.21
N VAL A 84 -8.10 -4.98 3.34
CA VAL A 84 -9.50 -5.21 3.74
C VAL A 84 -9.65 -6.56 4.44
N ARG A 85 -9.03 -7.62 3.89
CA ARG A 85 -9.08 -8.95 4.51
C ARG A 85 -8.40 -9.00 5.88
N PHE A 86 -7.26 -8.33 6.05
CA PHE A 86 -6.60 -8.22 7.36
C PHE A 86 -7.44 -7.41 8.35
N GLY A 87 -8.12 -6.40 7.82
CA GLY A 87 -8.95 -5.44 8.52
C GLY A 87 -10.42 -5.79 8.65
N GLU A 88 -10.86 -7.01 8.32
CA GLU A 88 -12.28 -7.36 8.21
C GLU A 88 -13.06 -7.04 9.50
N ARG A 89 -12.44 -7.28 10.66
CA ARG A 89 -13.02 -6.98 11.98
C ARG A 89 -13.02 -5.50 12.35
N ASP A 90 -12.13 -4.73 11.73
CA ASP A 90 -12.01 -3.28 11.89
C ASP A 90 -12.73 -2.54 10.75
N GLU A 91 -13.43 -3.27 9.87
CA GLU A 91 -14.17 -2.76 8.72
C GLU A 91 -13.33 -1.84 7.82
N LEU A 92 -12.03 -2.17 7.65
CA LEU A 92 -11.13 -1.36 6.84
C LEU A 92 -11.63 -1.26 5.39
N THR A 93 -11.56 -0.06 4.84
CA THR A 93 -11.87 0.23 3.45
C THR A 93 -10.71 0.99 2.82
N VAL A 94 -10.51 0.77 1.52
CA VAL A 94 -9.45 1.42 0.75
C VAL A 94 -10.10 2.15 -0.42
N ALA A 95 -9.85 3.45 -0.52
CA ALA A 95 -10.27 4.28 -1.63
C ALA A 95 -9.04 4.93 -2.24
N TRP A 96 -8.79 4.63 -3.51
CA TRP A 96 -7.63 5.13 -4.24
C TRP A 96 -7.93 6.47 -4.91
N GLU A 97 -6.96 7.37 -4.84
CA GLU A 97 -6.91 8.64 -5.52
C GLU A 97 -5.73 8.60 -6.48
N ARG A 98 -6.03 8.61 -7.78
CA ARG A 98 -5.02 8.64 -8.83
C ARG A 98 -4.62 10.08 -9.10
N SER A 99 -3.33 10.37 -9.01
CA SER A 99 -2.74 11.60 -9.54
C SER A 99 -2.11 11.25 -10.88
N ALA A 100 -2.79 11.59 -11.97
CA ALA A 100 -2.15 11.65 -13.29
C ALA A 100 -1.29 12.93 -13.32
N GLY A 101 0.02 12.77 -13.52
CA GLY A 101 0.96 13.87 -13.72
C GLY A 101 0.95 14.39 -15.14
#